data_AF-A0A2I6SWL2-F1
#
_entry.id   AF-A0A2I6SWL2-F1
#
_cell.length_a   1.000
_cell.length_b   1.000
_cell.length_c   1.000
_cell.angle_alpha   90.00
_cell.angle_beta   90.00
_cell.angle_gamma   90.00
#
_symmetry.space_group_name_H-M   'P 1'
#
loop_
_entity.id
_entity.type
_entity.pdbx_description
1 polymer ?
#
loop_
_entity_poly.entity_id
_entity_poly.type
_entity_poly.pdbx_seq_one_letter_code
_entity_poly.pdbx_strand_id
1 'polypeptide(L)'
;MEKLEIAKELLENSLNVYIKIKIEEYIFRFEGLESGVYCNKQNFEDDSMIRFHNCITYIHETGFNIKGWMLYEIPIYYSHCFYNESIGKRFDLMVLNIGEVMPAYLDYSEEKAAETIEEAIEKYIY
;
A
#
# COMPACT_ATOMS: atom_id res chain seq x y z
N MET A 1 -0.85 7.46 -13.44
CA MET A 1 -2.18 7.28 -12.82
C MET A 1 -2.17 8.13 -11.58
N GLU A 2 -3.13 9.01 -11.39
CA GLU A 2 -3.17 9.91 -10.22
C GLU A 2 -3.34 9.11 -8.93
N LYS A 3 -2.88 9.62 -7.78
CA LYS A 3 -2.96 8.91 -6.48
C LYS A 3 -4.39 8.47 -6.12
N LEU A 4 -5.38 9.33 -6.39
CA LEU A 4 -6.79 8.99 -6.18
C LEU A 4 -7.31 7.91 -7.14
N GLU A 5 -6.78 7.83 -8.35
CA GLU A 5 -7.10 6.75 -9.29
C GLU A 5 -6.51 5.42 -8.82
N ILE A 6 -5.27 5.43 -8.32
CA ILE A 6 -4.63 4.25 -7.70
C ILE A 6 -5.50 3.73 -6.54
N ALA A 7 -5.94 4.61 -5.64
CA ALA A 7 -6.77 4.20 -4.52
C ALA A 7 -8.14 3.65 -4.95
N LYS A 8 -8.75 4.23 -6.00
CA LYS A 8 -10.02 3.72 -6.56
C LYS A 8 -9.86 2.35 -7.20
N GLU A 9 -8.78 2.13 -7.95
CA GLU A 9 -8.44 0.82 -8.52
C GLU A 9 -8.30 -0.23 -7.42
N LEU A 10 -7.56 0.08 -6.34
CA LEU A 10 -7.43 -0.82 -5.20
C LEU A 10 -8.78 -1.09 -4.51
N LEU A 11 -9.63 -0.07 -4.34
CA LEU A 11 -10.96 -0.22 -3.75
C LEU A 11 -11.87 -1.14 -4.56
N GLU A 12 -11.84 -1.01 -5.89
CA GLU A 12 -12.63 -1.82 -6.81
C GLU A 12 -12.22 -3.29 -6.72
N ASN A 13 -10.90 -3.57 -6.68
CA ASN A 13 -10.35 -4.92 -6.73
C ASN A 13 -10.24 -5.61 -5.35
N SER A 14 -10.12 -4.89 -4.24
CA SER A 14 -10.05 -5.48 -2.90
C SER A 14 -11.32 -6.25 -2.55
N LEU A 15 -11.18 -7.36 -1.82
CA LEU A 15 -12.31 -8.22 -1.45
C LEU A 15 -12.71 -8.10 0.03
N ASN A 16 -11.73 -7.78 0.89
CA ASN A 16 -11.94 -7.69 2.33
C ASN A 16 -12.68 -6.39 2.71
N VAL A 17 -13.81 -6.51 3.42
CA VAL A 17 -14.65 -5.35 3.83
C VAL A 17 -13.90 -4.33 4.68
N TYR A 18 -13.02 -4.77 5.59
CA TYR A 18 -12.24 -3.87 6.44
C TYR A 18 -11.19 -3.10 5.63
N ILE A 19 -10.60 -3.75 4.62
CA ILE A 19 -9.69 -3.10 3.69
C ILE A 19 -10.42 -2.06 2.84
N LYS A 20 -11.60 -2.40 2.31
CA LYS A 20 -12.43 -1.43 1.56
C LYS A 20 -12.73 -0.19 2.39
N ILE A 21 -13.19 -0.36 3.63
CA ILE A 21 -13.47 0.75 4.55
C ILE A 21 -12.21 1.61 4.75
N LYS A 22 -11.04 1.01 4.98
CA LYS A 22 -9.77 1.76 5.09
C LYS A 22 -9.44 2.57 3.82
N ILE A 23 -9.66 2.01 2.64
CA ILE A 23 -9.40 2.72 1.37
C ILE A 23 -10.43 3.84 1.14
N GLU A 24 -11.70 3.62 1.46
CA GLU A 24 -12.75 4.65 1.41
C GLU A 24 -12.43 5.81 2.36
N GLU A 25 -12.00 5.51 3.59
CA GLU A 25 -11.56 6.52 4.56
C GLU A 25 -10.34 7.30 4.06
N TYR A 26 -9.37 6.61 3.45
CA TYR A 26 -8.22 7.26 2.80
C TYR A 26 -8.69 8.23 1.71
N ILE A 27 -9.56 7.80 0.79
CA ILE A 27 -10.09 8.63 -0.30
C ILE A 27 -10.81 9.85 0.29
N PHE A 28 -11.64 9.67 1.31
CA PHE A 28 -12.35 10.75 1.98
C PHE A 28 -11.41 11.77 2.65
N ARG A 29 -10.26 11.32 3.16
CA ARG A 29 -9.27 12.14 3.88
C ARG A 29 -8.10 12.62 3.01
N PHE A 30 -8.11 12.32 1.70
CA PHE A 30 -6.98 12.49 0.79
C PHE A 30 -6.36 13.90 0.85
N GLU A 31 -7.17 14.95 0.76
CA GLU A 31 -6.67 16.35 0.79
C GLU A 31 -5.97 16.69 2.11
N GLY A 32 -6.43 16.13 3.22
CA GLY A 32 -5.81 16.30 4.54
C GLY A 32 -4.48 15.57 4.69
N LEU A 33 -4.30 14.46 3.96
CA LEU A 33 -3.05 13.71 3.90
C LEU A 33 -2.03 14.42 3.00
N GLU A 34 -2.44 14.86 1.81
CA GLU A 34 -1.58 15.62 0.87
C GLU A 34 -1.07 16.93 1.46
N SER A 35 -1.91 17.63 2.23
CA SER A 35 -1.53 18.89 2.88
C SER A 35 -0.70 18.72 4.15
N GLY A 36 -0.42 17.48 4.59
CA GLY A 36 0.31 17.20 5.83
C GLY A 36 -0.44 17.59 7.12
N VAL A 37 -1.70 18.04 7.01
CA VAL A 37 -2.54 18.42 8.16
C VAL A 37 -2.82 17.23 9.07
N TYR A 38 -2.83 16.02 8.50
CA TYR A 38 -3.03 14.78 9.25
C TYR A 38 -1.87 14.46 10.21
N CYS A 39 -0.64 14.85 9.87
CA CYS A 39 0.55 14.65 10.71
C CYS A 39 0.56 15.51 11.99
N ASN A 40 -0.32 16.53 12.07
CA ASN A 40 -0.34 17.53 13.14
C ASN A 40 -1.45 17.30 14.18
N LYS A 41 -2.32 16.30 14.01
CA LYS A 41 -3.31 15.94 15.04
C LYS A 41 -2.65 14.97 16.01
N GLN A 42 -2.52 15.38 17.27
CA GLN A 42 -1.99 14.59 18.41
C GLN A 42 -2.85 13.36 18.77
N ASN A 43 -3.38 12.62 17.80
CA ASN A 43 -3.93 11.29 18.00
C ASN A 43 -2.85 10.29 17.62
N PHE A 44 -1.99 9.99 18.60
CA PHE A 44 -0.85 9.07 18.55
C PHE A 44 -1.17 7.62 18.13
N GLU A 45 -2.41 7.28 17.76
CA GLU A 45 -2.87 5.89 17.75
C GLU A 45 -3.07 5.23 16.39
N ASP A 46 -2.99 5.91 15.25
CA ASP A 46 -3.01 5.18 13.98
C ASP A 46 -2.31 5.89 12.81
N ASP A 47 -1.00 5.69 12.70
CA ASP A 47 -0.20 6.06 11.53
C ASP A 47 -0.61 5.28 10.27
N SER A 48 -1.51 4.29 10.32
CA SER A 48 -1.82 3.44 9.17
C SER A 48 -2.32 4.22 7.96
N MET A 49 -3.06 5.32 8.15
CA MET A 49 -3.48 6.18 7.04
C MET A 49 -2.31 6.91 6.39
N ILE A 50 -1.32 7.33 7.18
CA ILE A 50 -0.12 7.99 6.68
C ILE A 50 0.76 6.97 5.95
N ARG A 51 0.92 5.76 6.50
CA ARG A 51 1.68 4.68 5.86
C ARG A 51 1.03 4.24 4.55
N PHE A 52 -0.28 4.05 4.54
CA PHE A 52 -1.00 3.75 3.31
C PHE A 52 -0.86 4.90 2.28
N HIS A 53 -0.92 6.15 2.73
CA HIS A 53 -0.64 7.31 1.87
C HIS A 53 0.78 7.29 1.29
N ASN A 54 1.78 6.87 2.07
CA ASN A 54 3.14 6.68 1.58
C ASN A 54 3.20 5.58 0.50
N CYS A 55 2.52 4.44 0.70
CA CYS A 55 2.42 3.38 -0.31
C CYS A 55 1.82 3.90 -1.64
N ILE A 56 0.69 4.61 -1.58
CA ILE A 56 0.05 5.18 -2.77
C ILE A 56 0.97 6.21 -3.46
N THR A 57 1.64 7.04 -2.66
CA THR A 57 2.61 8.03 -3.18
C THR A 57 3.78 7.33 -3.87
N TYR A 58 4.32 6.27 -3.29
CA TYR A 58 5.41 5.50 -3.88
C TYR A 58 4.99 4.82 -5.20
N ILE A 59 3.82 4.19 -5.26
CA ILE A 59 3.27 3.61 -6.50
C ILE A 59 3.13 4.67 -7.59
N HIS A 60 2.63 5.86 -7.21
CA HIS A 60 2.50 7.00 -8.12
C HIS A 60 3.87 7.47 -8.64
N GLU A 61 4.83 7.70 -7.75
CA GLU A 61 6.16 8.24 -8.07
C GLU A 61 7.01 7.27 -8.91
N THR A 62 6.91 5.96 -8.64
CA THR A 62 7.57 4.91 -9.43
C THR A 62 6.91 4.69 -10.79
N GLY A 63 5.69 5.18 -10.99
CA GLY A 63 4.93 4.93 -12.21
C GLY A 63 4.45 3.48 -12.36
N PHE A 64 4.43 2.71 -11.27
CA PHE A 64 4.02 1.31 -11.31
C PHE A 64 2.56 1.16 -11.76
N ASN A 65 2.31 0.21 -12.66
CA ASN A 65 0.97 -0.04 -13.17
C ASN A 65 0.15 -0.90 -12.20
N ILE A 66 -0.63 -0.23 -11.36
CA ILE A 66 -1.47 -0.87 -10.33
C ILE A 66 -2.77 -1.49 -10.85
N LYS A 67 -3.04 -1.48 -12.16
CA LYS A 67 -4.29 -2.04 -12.71
C LYS A 67 -4.46 -3.54 -12.40
N GLY A 68 -5.64 -3.92 -11.93
CA GLY A 68 -5.99 -5.28 -11.53
C GLY A 68 -5.35 -5.73 -10.21
N TRP A 69 -4.63 -4.86 -9.52
CA TRP A 69 -4.10 -5.14 -8.18
C TRP A 69 -5.13 -4.75 -7.12
N MET A 70 -5.16 -5.54 -6.05
CA MET A 70 -5.88 -5.26 -4.82
C MET A 70 -4.92 -5.03 -3.67
N LEU A 71 -5.34 -4.26 -2.67
CA LEU A 71 -4.78 -4.37 -1.33
C LEU A 71 -5.40 -5.62 -0.70
N TYR A 72 -4.59 -6.66 -0.53
CA TYR A 72 -5.05 -7.97 -0.08
C TYR A 72 -5.23 -7.99 1.44
N GLU A 73 -4.18 -7.58 2.17
CA GLU A 73 -4.16 -7.51 3.62
C GLU A 73 -3.10 -6.53 4.14
N ILE A 74 -3.19 -6.23 5.43
CA ILE A 74 -2.21 -5.44 6.19
C ILE A 74 -1.91 -6.29 7.44
N PRO A 75 -0.96 -7.25 7.36
CA PRO A 75 -0.79 -8.25 8.41
C PRO A 75 -0.16 -7.65 9.68
N ILE A 76 0.63 -6.59 9.50
CA ILE A 76 1.23 -5.78 10.56
C ILE A 76 1.17 -4.31 10.15
N TYR A 77 1.17 -3.41 11.12
CA TYR A 77 0.91 -1.97 10.93
C TYR A 77 1.78 -1.27 9.87
N TYR A 78 2.93 -1.84 9.49
CA TYR A 78 3.83 -1.28 8.49
C TYR A 78 3.80 -2.00 7.14
N SER A 79 3.23 -3.20 7.02
CA SER A 79 3.33 -4.03 5.81
C SER A 79 2.00 -4.04 5.06
N HIS A 80 2.03 -3.70 3.78
CA HIS A 80 0.84 -3.62 2.91
C HIS A 80 1.00 -4.61 1.77
N CYS A 81 0.20 -5.68 1.77
CA CYS A 81 0.33 -6.76 0.81
C CYS A 81 -0.59 -6.54 -0.39
N PHE A 82 -0.02 -6.51 -1.59
CA PHE A 82 -0.73 -6.33 -2.83
C PHE A 82 -0.80 -7.65 -3.60
N TYR A 83 -1.96 -7.94 -4.18
CA TYR A 83 -2.19 -9.15 -4.96
C TYR A 83 -2.86 -8.81 -6.29
N ASN A 84 -2.43 -9.45 -7.37
CA ASN A 84 -3.13 -9.44 -8.63
C ASN A 84 -3.59 -10.85 -8.96
N GLU A 85 -4.90 -11.08 -8.86
CA GLU A 85 -5.49 -12.40 -9.04
C GLU A 85 -5.35 -12.93 -10.47
N SER A 86 -5.42 -12.03 -11.47
CA SER A 86 -5.38 -12.42 -12.88
C SER A 86 -4.04 -13.02 -13.32
N ILE A 87 -2.94 -12.59 -12.68
CA ILE A 87 -1.57 -13.06 -12.96
C ILE A 87 -0.97 -13.86 -11.81
N GLY A 88 -1.69 -14.03 -10.70
CA GLY A 88 -1.23 -14.79 -9.53
C GLY A 88 0.03 -14.22 -8.89
N LYS A 89 0.25 -12.90 -8.94
CA LYS A 89 1.47 -12.24 -8.45
C LYS A 89 1.20 -11.38 -7.23
N ARG A 90 2.22 -11.25 -6.38
CA ARG A 90 2.20 -10.52 -5.11
C ARG A 90 3.43 -9.65 -4.96
N PHE A 91 3.30 -8.57 -4.22
CA PHE A 91 4.39 -7.81 -3.63
C PHE A 91 3.88 -7.08 -2.40
N ASP A 92 4.80 -6.71 -1.53
CA ASP A 92 4.50 -5.93 -0.34
C ASP A 92 5.16 -4.56 -0.42
N LEU A 93 4.55 -3.56 0.21
CA LEU A 93 5.20 -2.30 0.52
C LEU A 93 5.27 -2.14 2.03
N MET A 94 6.51 -2.10 2.53
CA MET A 94 6.81 -1.81 3.92
C MET A 94 7.01 -0.32 4.13
N VAL A 95 6.42 0.20 5.21
CA VAL A 95 6.64 1.57 5.68
C VAL A 95 6.96 1.48 7.17
N LEU A 96 8.21 1.18 7.55
CA LEU A 96 8.61 1.08 8.96
C LEU A 96 8.70 2.48 9.59
N ASN A 97 9.36 3.40 8.91
CA ASN A 97 9.39 4.82 9.24
C ASN A 97 8.48 5.59 8.28
N ILE A 98 7.78 6.59 8.79
CA ILE A 98 6.89 7.43 7.96
C ILE A 98 7.73 8.13 6.89
N GLY A 99 7.26 8.07 5.64
CA GLY A 99 7.95 8.60 4.47
C GLY A 99 9.00 7.68 3.85
N GLU A 100 9.36 6.57 4.50
CA GLU A 100 10.30 5.57 3.95
C GLU A 100 9.52 4.34 3.49
N VAL A 101 9.35 4.21 2.18
CA VAL A 101 8.67 3.06 1.55
C VAL A 101 9.71 2.12 0.96
N MET A 102 9.60 0.84 1.28
CA MET A 102 10.48 -0.21 0.78
C MET A 102 9.66 -1.34 0.16
N PRO A 103 9.87 -1.65 -1.13
CA PRO A 103 9.34 -2.87 -1.73
C PRO A 103 9.83 -4.10 -0.97
N ALA A 104 8.96 -5.08 -0.83
CA ALA A 104 9.25 -6.29 -0.08
C ALA A 104 8.55 -7.49 -0.68
N TYR A 105 9.09 -8.66 -0.36
CA TYR A 105 8.53 -9.94 -0.75
C TYR A 105 8.64 -10.94 0.39
N LEU A 106 7.72 -11.89 0.43
CA LEU A 106 7.87 -13.06 1.28
C LEU A 106 8.75 -14.09 0.57
N ASP A 107 9.74 -14.60 1.30
CA ASP A 107 10.49 -15.81 1.00
C ASP A 107 10.13 -16.85 2.05
N TYR A 108 9.10 -17.66 1.74
CA TYR A 108 8.39 -18.51 2.68
C TYR A 108 7.77 -17.72 3.83
N SER A 109 8.43 -17.68 4.99
CA SER A 109 7.97 -16.99 6.20
C SER A 109 8.81 -15.76 6.55
N GLU A 110 9.78 -15.40 5.72
CA GLU A 110 10.65 -14.25 5.94
C GLU A 110 10.31 -13.12 4.99
N GLU A 111 10.01 -11.95 5.56
CA GLU A 111 9.85 -10.70 4.80
C GLU A 111 11.24 -10.16 4.42
N LYS A 112 11.49 -9.98 3.12
CA LYS A 112 12.77 -9.51 2.57
C LYS A 112 12.57 -8.22 1.78
N ALA A 113 13.52 -7.32 1.93
CA ALA A 113 13.57 -6.08 1.16
C ALA A 113 13.92 -6.33 -0.31
N ALA A 114 13.34 -5.53 -1.20
CA ALA A 114 13.70 -5.43 -2.60
C ALA A 114 13.97 -3.96 -2.97
N GLU A 115 14.71 -3.74 -4.05
CA GLU A 115 15.01 -2.39 -4.56
C GLU A 115 13.83 -1.82 -5.35
N THR A 116 13.01 -2.68 -5.96
CA THR A 116 11.87 -2.29 -6.81
C THR A 116 10.64 -3.18 -6.58
N ILE A 117 9.47 -2.70 -7.01
CA ILE A 117 8.24 -3.51 -6.99
C ILE A 117 8.37 -4.72 -7.91
N GLU A 118 8.97 -4.53 -9.09
CA GLU A 118 9.20 -5.59 -10.07
C GLU A 118 10.08 -6.71 -9.48
N GLU A 119 11.18 -6.35 -8.82
CA GLU A 119 12.04 -7.31 -8.13
C GLU A 119 11.28 -8.04 -7.01
N ALA A 120 10.48 -7.32 -6.21
CA ALA A 120 9.64 -7.94 -5.19
C ALA A 120 8.67 -8.97 -5.81
N ILE A 121 8.03 -8.65 -6.93
CA ILE A 121 7.13 -9.57 -7.65
C ILE A 121 7.86 -10.81 -8.18
N GLU A 122 9.07 -10.63 -8.70
CA GLU A 122 9.87 -11.72 -9.24
C GLU A 122 10.35 -12.68 -8.15
N LYS A 123 10.75 -12.15 -7.00
CA LYS A 123 11.30 -12.91 -5.88
C LYS A 123 10.25 -13.43 -4.90
N TYR A 124 8.99 -13.04 -5.05
CA TYR A 124 7.92 -13.47 -4.15
C TYR A 124 7.72 -14.99 -4.23
N ILE A 125 8.06 -15.67 -3.13
CA ILE A 125 7.91 -17.12 -2.95
C ILE A 125 7.00 -17.33 -1.74
N TYR A 126 5.77 -17.72 -2.02
CA TYR A 126 4.76 -18.03 -1.01
C TYR A 126 4.62 -19.55 -0.84
#